data_AF-G0QYT7-F1
#
_entry.id   AF-G0QYT7-F1
#
_cell.length_a   1.000
_cell.length_b   1.000
_cell.length_c   1.000
_cell.angle_alpha   90.00
_cell.angle_beta   90.00
_cell.angle_gamma   90.00
#
_symmetry.space_group_name_H-M   'P 1'
#
loop_
_entity.id
_entity.type
_entity.pdbx_description
1 polymer ?
#
loop_
_entity_poly.entity_id
_entity_poly.type
_entity_poly.pdbx_seq_one_letter_code
_entity_poly.pdbx_strand_id
1 'polypeptide(L)'
;MYNLFFFVFSLVAFNSKGPLIYGLLLLDIIKRSSSLQNIIKSITRNLKNLFLFSYLGCIIMYIYGIWAYSSFKDYYDETHHAYSDSFILTVTSTIKESLRNGGGVSEALKPMAYSQEVQGYWELIKILQMEFWKKVGNTIFIFNTIYTIQYFI
;
A
#
# COMPACT_ATOMS: atom_id res chain seq x y z
N MET A 1 -31.41 -17.58 2.35
CA MET A 1 -30.12 -17.70 1.62
C MET A 1 -28.90 -17.55 2.53
N TYR A 2 -28.85 -16.58 3.44
CA TYR A 2 -27.70 -16.38 4.35
C TYR A 2 -27.36 -17.60 5.22
N ASN A 3 -28.35 -18.20 5.88
CA ASN A 3 -28.15 -19.37 6.75
C ASN A 3 -27.68 -20.62 5.98
N LEU A 4 -28.01 -20.72 4.69
CA LEU A 4 -27.59 -21.83 3.83
C LEU A 4 -26.12 -21.68 3.45
N PHE A 5 -25.67 -20.46 3.14
CA PHE A 5 -24.24 -20.17 2.97
C PHE A 5 -23.44 -20.47 4.24
N PHE A 6 -23.95 -20.13 5.42
CA PHE A 6 -23.28 -20.43 6.69
C PHE A 6 -23.17 -21.93 6.97
N PHE A 7 -24.20 -22.70 6.62
CA PHE A 7 -24.18 -24.16 6.72
C PHE A 7 -23.12 -24.77 5.79
N VAL A 8 -23.04 -24.30 4.54
CA VAL A 8 -22.00 -24.72 3.58
C VAL A 8 -20.60 -24.34 4.07
N PHE A 9 -20.40 -23.13 4.59
CA PHE A 9 -19.13 -22.70 5.18
C PHE A 9 -18.72 -23.54 6.39
N SER A 10 -19.67 -23.93 7.25
CA SER A 10 -19.41 -24.82 8.38
C SER A 10 -18.99 -26.23 7.93
N LEU A 11 -19.60 -26.76 6.87
CA LEU A 11 -19.19 -28.05 6.29
C LEU A 11 -17.78 -28.00 5.67
N VAL A 12 -17.44 -26.90 5.00
CA VAL A 12 -16.09 -26.67 4.43
C VAL A 12 -15.04 -26.52 5.55
N ALA A 13 -15.38 -25.82 6.64
CA ALA A 13 -14.54 -25.68 7.82
C ALA A 13 -14.21 -27.04 8.46
N PHE A 14 -15.24 -27.88 8.61
CA PHE A 14 -15.11 -29.21 9.18
C PHE A 14 -14.20 -30.12 8.33
N ASN A 15 -14.33 -30.06 7.01
CA ASN A 15 -13.51 -30.87 6.10
C ASN A 15 -12.06 -30.42 6.02
N SER A 16 -11.79 -29.12 6.19
CA SER A 16 -10.47 -28.56 5.91
C SER A 16 -9.50 -28.60 7.10
N LYS A 17 -9.94 -28.95 8.32
CA LYS A 17 -9.13 -29.01 9.58
C LYS A 17 -8.24 -27.79 9.89
N GLY A 18 -8.36 -26.70 9.12
CA GLY A 18 -7.50 -25.53 9.20
C GLY A 18 -8.07 -24.48 10.14
N PRO A 19 -7.27 -23.89 11.04
CA PRO A 19 -7.73 -22.89 12.01
C PRO A 19 -8.24 -21.60 11.36
N LEU A 20 -7.81 -21.30 10.12
CA LEU A 20 -8.19 -20.08 9.40
C LEU A 20 -9.68 -20.01 9.04
N ILE A 21 -10.32 -21.16 8.75
CA ILE A 21 -11.72 -21.15 8.30
C ILE A 21 -12.67 -20.90 9.47
N TYR A 22 -12.32 -21.35 10.68
CA TYR A 22 -13.05 -21.00 11.89
C TYR A 22 -12.97 -19.49 12.20
N GLY A 23 -11.86 -18.83 11.87
CA GLY A 23 -11.74 -17.37 11.95
C GLY A 23 -12.73 -16.63 11.04
N LEU A 24 -13.02 -17.17 9.85
CA LEU A 24 -14.01 -16.61 8.93
C LEU A 24 -15.46 -16.78 9.44
N LEU A 25 -15.78 -17.88 10.14
CA LEU A 25 -17.09 -18.04 10.79
C LEU A 25 -17.32 -16.97 11.86
N LEU A 26 -16.26 -16.56 12.57
CA LEU A 26 -16.33 -15.55 13.62
C LEU A 26 -16.69 -14.15 13.07
N LEU A 27 -16.41 -13.90 11.79
CA LEU A 27 -16.76 -12.66 11.09
C LEU A 27 -18.28 -12.41 11.02
N ASP A 28 -19.11 -13.43 11.29
CA ASP A 28 -20.57 -13.30 11.46
C ASP A 28 -20.97 -12.36 12.63
N ILE A 29 -20.10 -12.17 13.63
CA ILE A 29 -20.37 -11.25 14.75
C ILE A 29 -20.68 -9.82 14.28
N ILE A 30 -20.08 -9.42 13.15
CA ILE A 30 -20.30 -8.14 12.49
C ILE A 30 -21.76 -7.99 12.05
N LYS A 31 -22.42 -9.07 11.62
CA LYS A 31 -23.81 -9.07 11.19
C LYS A 31 -24.80 -9.12 12.35
N ARG A 32 -24.41 -9.59 13.54
CA ARG A 32 -25.31 -9.61 14.70
C ARG A 32 -25.36 -8.28 15.45
N SER A 33 -24.31 -7.45 15.37
CA SER A 33 -24.23 -6.16 16.07
C SER A 33 -24.56 -4.98 15.15
N SER A 34 -25.63 -4.24 15.46
CA SER A 34 -26.01 -3.02 14.73
C SER A 34 -24.94 -1.93 14.78
N SER A 35 -24.19 -1.80 15.88
CA SER A 35 -23.09 -0.84 16.00
C SER A 35 -21.94 -1.14 15.04
N LEU A 36 -21.52 -2.41 14.92
CA LEU A 36 -20.46 -2.80 13.97
C LEU A 36 -20.91 -2.63 12.52
N GLN A 37 -22.17 -2.93 12.22
CA GLN A 37 -22.72 -2.68 10.89
C GLN A 37 -22.69 -1.19 10.53
N ASN A 38 -23.00 -0.31 11.48
CA ASN A 38 -22.97 1.14 11.24
C ASN A 38 -21.55 1.63 10.93
N ILE A 39 -20.53 1.10 11.60
CA ILE A 39 -19.11 1.41 11.31
C ILE A 39 -18.73 0.97 9.90
N ILE A 40 -19.09 -0.26 9.49
CA ILE A 40 -18.76 -0.73 8.14
C ILE A 40 -19.54 0.05 7.08
N LYS A 41 -20.80 0.38 7.38
CA LYS A 41 -21.65 1.16 6.48
C LYS A 41 -21.13 2.58 6.30
N SER A 42 -20.55 3.20 7.34
CA SER A 42 -19.95 4.53 7.23
C SER A 42 -18.73 4.52 6.29
N ILE A 43 -17.90 3.47 6.36
CA ILE A 43 -16.75 3.28 5.45
C ILE A 43 -17.23 2.97 4.02
N THR A 44 -18.22 2.07 3.87
CA THR A 44 -18.67 1.58 2.55
C THR A 44 -19.49 2.61 1.77
N ARG A 45 -20.12 3.58 2.45
CA ARG A 45 -20.91 4.65 1.81
C ARG A 45 -20.08 5.48 0.81
N ASN A 46 -18.76 5.57 0.98
CA ASN A 46 -17.85 6.32 0.09
C ASN A 46 -16.83 5.45 -0.62
N LEU A 47 -17.08 4.15 -0.69
CA LEU A 47 -16.15 3.22 -1.32
C LEU A 47 -15.82 3.63 -2.77
N LYS A 48 -16.77 4.25 -3.49
CA LYS A 48 -16.55 4.76 -4.86
C LYS A 48 -15.44 5.80 -4.94
N ASN A 49 -15.45 6.78 -4.04
CA ASN A 49 -14.44 7.84 -4.05
C ASN A 49 -13.09 7.31 -3.54
N LEU A 50 -13.12 6.41 -2.57
CA LEU A 50 -11.93 5.71 -2.10
C LEU A 50 -11.30 4.87 -3.22
N PHE A 51 -12.12 4.15 -3.99
CA PHE A 51 -11.66 3.34 -5.11
C PHE A 51 -11.06 4.19 -6.23
N LEU A 52 -11.70 5.33 -6.57
CA LEU A 52 -11.17 6.25 -7.58
C LEU A 52 -9.83 6.85 -7.15
N PHE A 53 -9.68 7.19 -5.88
CA PHE A 53 -8.42 7.68 -5.32
C PHE A 53 -7.34 6.59 -5.31
N SER A 54 -7.69 5.36 -4.92
CA SER A 54 -6.78 4.21 -5.01
C SER A 54 -6.33 3.94 -6.44
N TYR A 55 -7.24 4.02 -7.40
CA TYR A 55 -6.94 3.85 -8.82
C TYR A 55 -5.98 4.93 -9.34
N LEU A 56 -6.24 6.19 -8.97
CA LEU A 56 -5.33 7.29 -9.28
C LEU A 56 -3.95 7.08 -8.65
N GLY A 57 -3.91 6.63 -7.39
CA GLY A 57 -2.67 6.26 -6.70
C GLY A 57 -1.89 5.17 -7.44
N CYS A 58 -2.56 4.14 -7.94
CA CYS A 58 -1.92 3.09 -8.74
C CYS A 58 -1.30 3.63 -10.04
N ILE A 59 -1.95 4.59 -10.72
CA ILE A 59 -1.39 5.22 -11.92
C ILE A 59 -0.12 6.02 -11.57
N ILE A 60 -0.13 6.78 -10.48
CA ILE A 60 1.03 7.55 -10.03
C ILE A 60 2.20 6.61 -9.67
N MET A 61 1.92 5.51 -8.96
CA MET A 61 2.91 4.49 -8.62
C MET A 61 3.53 3.84 -9.88
N TYR A 62 2.72 3.62 -10.91
CA TYR A 62 3.19 3.05 -12.18
C TYR A 62 4.16 3.98 -12.93
N ILE A 63 3.78 5.26 -13.09
CA ILE A 63 4.65 6.27 -13.73
C ILE A 63 5.97 6.39 -12.97
N TYR A 64 5.91 6.32 -11.65
CA TYR A 64 7.11 6.37 -10.83
C TYR A 64 8.01 5.14 -10.98
N GLY A 65 7.43 3.94 -11.07
CA GLY A 65 8.20 2.72 -11.30
C GLY A 65 9.02 2.79 -12.60
N ILE A 66 8.48 3.41 -13.66
CA ILE A 66 9.21 3.69 -14.91
C ILE A 66 10.39 4.62 -14.67
N TRP A 67 10.16 5.72 -13.95
CA TRP A 67 11.20 6.69 -13.66
C TRP A 67 12.30 6.11 -12.76
N ALA A 68 11.93 5.33 -11.74
CA ALA A 68 12.86 4.66 -10.83
C ALA A 68 13.70 3.60 -11.55
N TYR A 69 13.13 2.85 -12.49
CA TYR A 69 13.90 1.92 -13.32
C TYR A 69 14.93 2.62 -14.21
N SER A 70 14.62 3.80 -14.74
CA SER A 70 15.56 4.53 -15.60
C SER A 70 16.66 5.26 -14.83
N SER A 71 16.38 5.76 -13.62
CA SER A 71 17.28 6.68 -12.90
C SER A 71 17.94 6.08 -11.67
N PHE A 72 17.31 5.09 -11.02
CA PHE A 72 17.75 4.57 -9.72
C PHE A 72 18.15 3.10 -9.72
N LYS A 73 18.06 2.42 -10.86
CA LYS A 73 18.37 0.98 -10.98
C LYS A 73 19.71 0.61 -10.34
N ASP A 74 20.73 1.43 -10.55
CA ASP A 74 22.11 1.16 -10.12
C ASP A 74 22.35 1.44 -8.62
N TYR A 75 21.41 2.11 -7.95
CA TYR A 75 21.52 2.50 -6.54
C TYR A 75 20.75 1.57 -5.59
N TYR A 76 19.99 0.61 -6.13
CA TYR A 76 19.27 -0.36 -5.31
C TYR A 76 20.24 -1.28 -4.55
N ASP A 77 19.93 -1.49 -3.27
CA ASP A 77 20.72 -2.37 -2.42
C ASP A 77 20.07 -3.74 -2.26
N GLU A 78 20.66 -4.75 -2.89
CA GLU A 78 20.26 -6.14 -2.73
C GLU A 78 20.32 -6.60 -1.27
N THR A 79 21.21 -6.02 -0.45
CA THR A 79 21.31 -6.33 0.98
C THR A 79 20.08 -5.88 1.76
N HIS A 80 19.35 -4.88 1.26
CA HIS A 80 18.09 -4.39 1.82
C HIS A 80 16.87 -5.01 1.12
N HIS A 81 17.05 -6.14 0.42
CA HIS A 81 15.99 -6.83 -0.34
C HIS A 81 15.33 -5.96 -1.42
N ALA A 82 16.08 -5.02 -1.98
CA ALA A 82 15.61 -4.18 -3.07
C ALA A 82 16.32 -4.62 -4.37
N TYR A 83 15.56 -5.19 -5.30
CA TYR A 83 16.10 -5.81 -6.50
C TYR A 83 15.72 -4.98 -7.74
N SER A 84 16.64 -4.85 -8.69
CA SER A 84 16.44 -4.00 -9.86
C SER A 84 16.70 -4.67 -11.21
N ASP A 85 16.85 -6.00 -11.23
CA ASP A 85 17.18 -6.78 -12.44
C ASP A 85 16.18 -6.60 -13.58
N SER A 86 14.90 -6.57 -13.25
CA SER A 86 13.79 -6.46 -14.19
C SER A 86 12.89 -5.29 -13.83
N PHE A 87 12.29 -4.67 -14.84
CA PHE A 87 11.37 -3.54 -14.66
C PHE A 87 10.28 -3.81 -13.62
N ILE A 88 9.58 -4.95 -13.74
CA ILE A 88 8.52 -5.33 -12.79
C ILE A 88 9.07 -5.47 -11.38
N LEU A 89 10.27 -6.05 -11.23
CA LEU A 89 10.89 -6.26 -9.94
C LEU A 89 11.22 -4.92 -9.27
N THR A 90 11.82 -3.99 -10.02
CA THR A 90 12.06 -2.61 -9.55
C THR A 90 10.77 -1.94 -9.12
N VAL A 91 9.72 -1.99 -9.95
CA VAL A 91 8.41 -1.40 -9.63
C VAL A 91 7.86 -2.00 -8.33
N THR A 92 7.90 -3.32 -8.17
CA THR A 92 7.39 -3.98 -6.95
C THR A 92 8.22 -3.67 -5.71
N SER A 93 9.55 -3.62 -5.83
CA SER A 93 10.45 -3.22 -4.75
C SER A 93 10.22 -1.75 -4.37
N THR A 94 10.15 -0.84 -5.34
CA THR A 94 9.83 0.57 -5.11
C THR A 94 8.49 0.72 -4.38
N ILE A 95 7.44 0.04 -4.83
CA ILE A 95 6.11 0.13 -4.21
C ILE A 95 6.14 -0.41 -2.78
N LYS A 96 6.80 -1.55 -2.56
CA LYS A 96 6.92 -2.18 -1.24
C LYS A 96 7.60 -1.24 -0.25
N GLU A 97 8.74 -0.67 -0.61
CA GLU A 97 9.51 0.20 0.28
C GLU A 97 8.82 1.56 0.45
N SER A 98 8.22 2.13 -0.61
CA SER A 98 7.46 3.38 -0.52
C SER A 98 6.21 3.32 0.36
N LEU A 99 5.49 2.20 0.39
CA LEU A 99 4.26 2.06 1.18
C LEU A 99 4.50 1.56 2.60
N ARG A 100 5.55 0.75 2.80
CA ARG A 100 5.81 0.08 4.08
C ARG A 100 6.78 0.86 4.95
N ASN A 101 7.77 1.51 4.36
CA ASN A 101 8.78 2.23 5.11
C ASN A 101 8.40 3.71 5.16
N GLY A 102 8.29 4.25 6.37
CA GLY A 102 7.79 5.62 6.61
C GLY A 102 8.63 6.73 5.97
N GLY A 103 9.85 6.44 5.49
CA GLY A 103 10.73 7.37 4.78
C GLY A 103 10.71 7.27 3.24
N GLY A 104 9.94 6.34 2.65
CA GLY A 104 9.84 6.16 1.20
C GLY A 104 10.98 5.32 0.59
N VAL A 105 11.02 5.25 -0.75
CA VAL A 105 11.99 4.40 -1.48
C VAL A 105 13.46 4.76 -1.23
N SER A 106 13.77 5.96 -0.76
CA SER A 106 15.15 6.37 -0.49
C SER A 106 15.86 5.55 0.57
N GLU A 107 15.12 4.93 1.49
CA GLU A 107 15.70 4.04 2.50
C GLU A 107 16.22 2.71 1.91
N ALA A 108 15.73 2.33 0.73
CA ALA A 108 16.13 1.11 0.03
C ALA A 108 17.30 1.32 -0.95
N LEU A 109 17.83 2.55 -1.02
CA LEU A 109 18.95 2.92 -1.88
C LEU A 109 20.24 2.97 -1.07
N LYS A 110 21.35 2.55 -1.69
CA LYS A 110 22.69 2.68 -1.08
C LYS A 110 23.00 4.15 -0.80
N PRO A 111 23.65 4.49 0.33
CA PRO A 111 24.17 5.83 0.55
C PRO A 111 25.21 6.12 -0.54
N MET A 112 25.03 7.23 -1.25
CA MET A 112 25.86 7.54 -2.40
C MET A 112 27.29 7.89 -1.94
N ALA A 113 28.31 7.19 -2.45
CA ALA A 113 29.69 7.57 -2.22
C ALA A 113 30.01 8.87 -2.97
N TYR A 114 30.42 9.90 -2.23
CA TYR A 114 30.72 11.24 -2.72
C TYR A 114 31.95 11.22 -3.64
N SER A 115 31.73 11.24 -4.97
CA SER A 115 32.79 11.56 -5.94
C SER A 115 32.45 12.90 -6.58
N GLN A 116 33.32 13.88 -6.30
CA GLN A 116 33.16 15.28 -6.66
C GLN A 116 33.26 15.46 -8.18
N GLU A 117 32.19 15.96 -8.79
CA GLU A 117 32.17 17.06 -9.78
C GLU A 117 30.85 17.13 -10.58
N VAL A 118 30.05 16.05 -10.61
CA VAL A 118 28.74 16.05 -11.32
C VAL A 118 27.53 16.11 -10.36
N GLN A 119 27.77 16.11 -9.05
CA GLN A 119 26.77 15.79 -8.02
C GLN A 119 25.71 16.87 -7.72
N GLY A 120 25.89 18.13 -8.10
CA GLY A 120 24.97 19.20 -7.68
C GLY A 120 23.51 19.01 -8.15
N TYR A 121 23.30 18.67 -9.43
CA TYR A 121 21.96 18.64 -10.02
C TYR A 121 21.21 17.32 -9.71
N TRP A 122 21.93 16.19 -9.79
CA TRP A 122 21.35 14.88 -9.51
C TRP A 122 21.01 14.70 -8.03
N GLU A 123 21.78 15.28 -7.11
CA GLU A 123 21.45 15.27 -5.68
C GLU A 123 20.23 16.15 -5.35
N LEU A 124 20.07 17.29 -6.03
CA LEU A 124 18.86 18.12 -5.89
C LEU A 124 17.62 17.41 -6.42
N ILE A 125 17.71 16.70 -7.55
CA ILE A 125 16.61 15.90 -8.08
C ILE A 125 16.23 14.78 -7.10
N LYS A 126 17.21 14.12 -6.48
CA LYS A 126 16.97 13.10 -5.46
C LYS A 126 16.26 13.65 -4.24
N ILE A 127 16.71 14.77 -3.70
CA ILE A 127 16.07 15.43 -2.56
C ILE A 127 14.65 15.88 -2.91
N LEU A 128 14.45 16.50 -4.07
CA LEU A 128 13.13 16.93 -4.54
C LEU A 128 12.17 15.74 -4.70
N GLN A 129 12.67 14.59 -5.16
CA GLN A 129 11.87 13.38 -5.24
C GLN A 129 11.58 12.77 -3.87
N MET A 130 12.55 12.69 -2.97
CA MET A 130 12.32 12.24 -1.61
C MET A 130 11.23 13.08 -0.92
N GLU A 131 11.27 14.40 -1.08
CA GLU A 131 10.25 15.31 -0.56
C GLU A 131 8.89 15.14 -1.24
N PHE A 132 8.86 14.90 -2.56
CA PHE A 132 7.64 14.55 -3.28
C PHE A 132 7.00 13.27 -2.73
N TRP A 133 7.79 12.25 -2.42
CA TRP A 133 7.30 10.97 -1.89
C TRP A 133 6.76 11.06 -0.47
N LYS A 134 7.45 11.79 0.41
CA LYS A 134 6.90 12.13 1.74
C LYS A 134 5.55 12.82 1.61
N LYS A 135 5.44 13.76 0.66
CA LYS A 135 4.21 14.53 0.45
C LYS A 135 3.08 13.69 -0.16
N VAL A 136 3.36 12.80 -1.10
CA VAL A 136 2.38 11.89 -1.71
C VAL A 136 1.90 10.85 -0.71
N GLY A 137 2.80 10.18 0.01
CA GLY A 137 2.46 9.20 1.04
C GLY A 137 1.62 9.83 2.17
N ASN A 138 2.05 11.00 2.67
CA ASN A 138 1.30 11.73 3.69
C ASN A 138 -0.05 12.21 3.16
N THR A 139 -0.16 12.67 1.91
CA THR A 139 -1.45 13.08 1.32
C THR A 139 -2.40 11.90 1.18
N ILE A 140 -1.92 10.73 0.75
CA ILE A 140 -2.72 9.50 0.66
C ILE A 140 -3.22 9.05 2.04
N PHE A 141 -2.35 9.10 3.05
CA PHE A 141 -2.69 8.74 4.42
C PHE A 141 -3.66 9.73 5.07
N ILE A 142 -3.43 11.03 4.88
CA ILE A 142 -4.31 12.12 5.36
C ILE A 142 -5.68 12.04 4.67
N PHE A 143 -5.74 11.81 3.35
CA PHE A 143 -7.02 11.63 2.66
C PHE A 143 -7.76 10.39 3.18
N ASN A 144 -7.08 9.25 3.38
CA ASN A 144 -7.72 8.07 3.94
C ASN A 144 -8.27 8.31 5.36
N THR A 145 -7.52 9.05 6.18
CA THR A 145 -7.88 9.38 7.56
C THR A 145 -9.01 10.42 7.64
N ILE A 146 -8.95 11.50 6.85
CA ILE A 146 -9.98 12.55 6.81
C ILE A 146 -11.31 11.99 6.29
N TYR A 147 -11.30 11.20 5.20
CA TYR A 147 -12.53 10.58 4.69
C TYR A 147 -13.11 9.52 5.65
N THR A 148 -12.30 8.95 6.53
CA THR A 148 -12.78 8.05 7.60
C THR A 148 -13.38 8.83 8.79
N ILE A 149 -12.81 9.99 9.13
CA ILE A 149 -13.27 10.84 10.25
C ILE A 149 -14.53 11.65 9.89
N GLN A 150 -14.64 12.16 8.66
CA GLN A 150 -15.80 12.96 8.21
C GLN A 150 -17.11 12.17 8.12
N TYR A 151 -17.04 10.85 8.27
CA TYR A 151 -18.18 9.92 8.29
C TYR A 151 -18.49 9.36 9.68
N PHE A 152 -17.71 9.76 10.69
CA PHE A 152 -17.90 9.39 12.11
C PHE A 152 -18.51 10.52 12.97
N ILE A 153 -18.60 11.74 12.42
CA ILE A 153 -19.33 12.90 12.96
C ILE A 153 -20.57 13.11 12.10
#